data_AF-A0A433BBH2-F1
#
_entry.id   AF-A0A433BBH2-F1
#
_cell.length_a   1.000
_cell.length_b   1.000
_cell.length_c   1.000
_cell.angle_alpha   90.00
_cell.angle_beta   90.00
_cell.angle_gamma   90.00
#
_symmetry.space_group_name_H-M   'P 1'
#
loop_
_entity.id
_entity.type
_entity.pdbx_description
1 polymer ?
#
loop_
_entity_poly.entity_id
_entity_poly.type
_entity_poly.pdbx_seq_one_letter_code
_entity_poly.pdbx_strand_id
1 'polypeptide(L)' 'LHAQGYPPAIDAGVLTVMVSFSSWNGVKHTGNKSLQTDVLKGRMGFQGFVVGDWNAHGQVEG' A
#
# COMPACT_ATOMS: atom_id res chain seq x y z
N LEU A 1 14.55 0.71 -4.15
CA LEU A 1 14.58 -0.72 -4.51
C LEU A 1 13.18 -1.36 -4.43
N HIS A 2 12.56 -1.45 -3.25
CA HIS A 2 11.33 -2.25 -3.04
C HIS A 2 10.07 -1.77 -3.77
N ALA A 3 10.02 -0.52 -4.24
CA ALA A 3 8.86 0.03 -4.95
C ALA A 3 8.92 -0.14 -6.48
N GLN A 4 10.00 -0.69 -7.04
CA GLN A 4 10.23 -0.69 -8.50
C GLN A 4 9.15 -1.42 -9.31
N GLY A 5 8.47 -2.40 -8.72
CA GLY A 5 7.38 -3.11 -9.38
C GLY A 5 6.05 -2.36 -9.43
N TYR A 6 5.85 -1.33 -8.59
CA TYR A 6 4.56 -0.63 -8.50
C TYR A 6 4.26 0.25 -9.72
N PRO A 7 5.15 1.16 -10.17
CA PRO A 7 4.86 2.00 -11.33
C PRO A 7 4.46 1.22 -12.59
N PRO A 8 5.22 0.21 -13.08
CA PRO A 8 4.83 -0.51 -14.28
C PRO A 8 3.54 -1.33 -14.11
N ALA A 9 3.23 -1.83 -12.91
CA ALA A 9 1.96 -2.52 -12.64
C ALA A 9 0.77 -1.55 -12.65
N ILE A 10 0.95 -0.34 -12.12
CA ILE A 10 -0.04 0.73 -12.16
C ILE A 10 -0.28 1.18 -13.60
N ASP A 11 0.79 1.42 -14.37
CA ASP A 11 0.70 1.80 -15.79
C ASP A 11 0.05 0.72 -16.65
N ALA A 12 0.24 -0.56 -16.28
CA ALA A 12 -0.43 -1.70 -16.92
C ALA A 12 -1.92 -1.85 -16.51
N GLY A 13 -2.43 -0.98 -15.63
CA GLY A 13 -3.84 -0.94 -15.25
C GLY A 13 -4.25 -1.94 -14.17
N VAL A 14 -3.34 -2.29 -13.24
CA VAL A 14 -3.71 -3.13 -12.10
C VAL A 14 -4.87 -2.50 -11.31
N LEU A 15 -5.85 -3.32 -10.92
CA LEU A 15 -7.07 -2.83 -10.26
C LEU A 15 -6.96 -2.81 -8.74
N THR A 16 -6.07 -3.63 -8.17
CA THR A 16 -5.92 -3.80 -6.73
C THR A 16 -4.47 -3.86 -6.30
N VAL A 17 -4.19 -3.35 -5.11
CA VAL A 17 -2.90 -3.48 -4.42
C VAL A 17 -3.15 -4.02 -3.01
N MET A 18 -2.44 -5.06 -2.62
CA MET A 18 -2.51 -5.62 -1.26
C MET A 18 -1.46 -4.98 -0.35
N VAL A 19 -1.87 -4.57 0.85
CA VAL A 19 -0.97 -3.97 1.85
C VAL A 19 -0.23 -5.07 2.63
N SER A 20 1.10 -5.01 2.65
CA SER A 20 1.96 -5.95 3.38
C SER A 20 1.74 -5.92 4.91
N PHE A 21 1.94 -7.04 5.60
CA PHE A 21 2.02 -7.14 7.07
C PHE A 21 3.21 -6.40 7.72
N SER A 22 4.24 -6.11 6.94
CA SER A 22 5.49 -5.55 7.46
C SER A 22 5.31 -4.14 8.02
N SER A 23 6.34 -3.67 8.71
CA SER A 23 6.46 -2.27 9.13
C SER A 23 7.58 -1.59 8.36
N TRP A 24 7.44 -0.29 8.15
CA TRP A 24 8.53 0.56 7.68
C TRP A 24 8.80 1.65 8.72
N ASN A 25 10.04 1.73 9.17
CA ASN A 25 10.46 2.62 10.27
C ASN A 25 9.55 2.50 11.51
N GLY A 26 9.21 1.26 11.89
CA GLY A 26 8.35 0.96 13.04
C GLY A 26 6.84 1.08 12.77
N VAL A 27 6.42 1.71 11.67
CA VAL A 27 5.00 1.92 11.36
C VAL A 27 4.46 0.78 10.49
N LYS A 28 3.40 0.11 10.96
CA LYS A 28 2.69 -0.94 10.22
C LYS A 28 2.13 -0.41 8.91
N HIS A 29 2.35 -1.12 7.81
CA HIS A 29 1.86 -0.63 6.52
C HIS A 29 0.35 -0.47 6.48
N THR A 30 -0.42 -1.37 7.11
CA THR A 30 -1.89 -1.30 7.19
C THR A 30 -2.42 0.03 7.72
N GLY A 31 -1.70 0.67 8.64
CA GLY A 31 -2.05 1.98 9.21
C GLY A 31 -1.25 3.14 8.62
N ASN A 32 -0.37 2.89 7.66
CA ASN A 32 0.57 3.90 7.16
C ASN A 32 -0.05 4.76 6.04
N LYS A 33 -0.74 5.84 6.44
CA LYS A 33 -1.32 6.82 5.50
C LYS A 33 -0.29 7.42 4.54
N SER A 34 0.94 7.68 5.01
CA SER A 34 1.97 8.30 4.17
C SER A 34 2.34 7.41 2.97
N LEU A 35 2.36 6.09 3.15
CA LEU A 35 2.67 5.16 2.08
C LEU A 35 1.44 4.82 1.23
N GLN A 36 0.30 4.50 1.86
CA GLN A 36 -0.90 4.07 1.14
C GLN A 36 -1.58 5.21 0.37
N THR A 37 -1.67 6.39 0.98
CA THR A 37 -2.40 7.51 0.40
C THR A 37 -1.45 8.45 -0.31
N ASP A 38 -0.46 8.99 0.42
CA ASP A 38 0.32 10.09 -0.13
C ASP A 38 1.31 9.61 -1.22
N VAL A 39 1.90 8.43 -1.05
CA VAL A 39 2.80 7.83 -2.06
C VAL A 39 2.05 7.01 -3.11
N LEU A 40 1.33 5.95 -2.73
CA LEU A 40 0.71 5.02 -3.69
C LEU A 40 -0.42 5.69 -4.49
N LYS A 41 -1.40 6.32 -3.82
CA LYS A 41 -2.50 7.00 -4.54
C LYS A 41 -2.08 8.36 -5.09
N GLY A 42 -1.34 9.15 -4.30
CA GLY A 42 -0.92 10.49 -4.67
C GLY A 42 0.19 10.48 -5.71
N ARG A 43 1.42 10.20 -5.28
CA ARG A 43 2.62 10.32 -6.15
C ARG A 43 2.66 9.30 -7.29
N MET A 44 2.23 8.06 -7.06
CA MET A 44 2.21 7.01 -8.07
C MET A 44 0.90 6.96 -8.86
N GLY A 45 -0.11 7.74 -8.48
CA GLY A 45 -1.35 7.87 -9.23
C GLY A 45 -2.25 6.64 -9.24
N PHE A 46 -2.06 5.67 -8.34
CA PHE A 46 -2.90 4.46 -8.29
C PHE A 46 -4.37 4.80 -7.98
N GLN A 47 -5.27 4.54 -8.94
CA GLN A 47 -6.71 4.82 -8.82
C GLN A 47 -7.54 3.59 -8.41
N GLY A 48 -6.92 2.43 -8.28
CA GLY A 48 -7.60 1.19 -7.89
C GLY A 48 -7.87 1.09 -6.38
N PHE A 49 -8.27 -0.11 -5.96
CA PHE A 49 -8.61 -0.38 -4.57
C PHE A 49 -7.41 -0.96 -3.79
N VAL A 50 -7.24 -0.50 -2.55
CA VAL A 50 -6.20 -1.01 -1.65
C VAL A 50 -6.85 -2.03 -0.72
N VAL A 51 -6.38 -3.27 -0.75
CA VAL A 51 -6.93 -4.39 0.03
C VAL A 51 -5.96 -4.72 1.17
N GLY A 52 -6.49 -4.99 2.37
CA GLY A 52 -5.67 -5.49 3.48
C GLY A 52 -5.31 -6.96 3.27
N ASP A 53 -4.09 -7.34 3.65
CA ASP A 53 -3.74 -8.75 3.83
C ASP A 53 -4.55 -9.36 5.00
N TRP A 54 -4.51 -10.68 5.13
CA TRP A 54 -5.32 -11.47 6.04
C TRP A 54 -5.29 -10.95 7.49
N ASN A 55 -6.39 -10.41 7.99
CA ASN A 55 -6.48 -9.86 9.35
C ASN A 55 -5.44 -8.76 9.67
N ALA A 56 -4.86 -8.10 8.66
CA ALA A 56 -3.81 -7.10 8.88
C ALA A 56 -4.32 -5.85 9.64
N HIS A 57 -5.63 -5.59 9.58
CA HIS A 57 -6.30 -4.53 10.34
C HIS A 57 -6.30 -4.81 11.85
N GLY A 58 -6.23 -6.08 12.28
CA GLY A 58 -6.07 -6.44 13.69
C GLY A 58 -4.66 -6.15 14.24
N GLN A 59 -3.72 -5.67 13.41
CA GLN A 59 -2.35 -5.30 13.83
C GLN A 59 -2.15 -3.79 14.00
N VAL A 60 -3.21 -3.00 13.90
CA VAL A 60 -3.18 -1.55 14.14
C VAL A 60 -4.14 -1.19 15.27
N GLU A 61 -3.88 -0.06 15.92
CA GLU A 61 -4.80 0.50 16.92
C GLU A 61 -6.11 0.91 16.22
N GLY A 62 -7.23 0.67 16.91
CA GLY A 62 -8.58 0.99 16.43
C GLY A 62 -9.05 2.37 16.83
#